data_AF-A0A7H9EA70-F1
#
_entry.id   AF-A0A7H9EA70-F1
#
_cell.length_a   1.000
_cell.length_b   1.000
_cell.length_c   1.000
_cell.angle_alpha   90.00
_cell.angle_beta   90.00
_cell.angle_gamma   90.00
#
_symmetry.space_group_name_H-M   'P 1'
#
loop_
_entity.id
_entity.type
_entity.pdbx_description
1 polymer ?
#
loop_
_entity_poly.entity_id
_entity_poly.type
_entity_poly.pdbx_seq_one_letter_code
_entity_poly.pdbx_strand_id
1 'polypeptide(L)'
;MESKDVNKFLKKDFWGYMYDGGIHPGQLTGTSFDLAPAGHSNTNSTEKAYVDTMSKAERAQYLALTVLVAIKDCTDFEYHGKHRTILENYYIQNLNNYQTQVKVGMNDSEYKTAKKNALKEFISRYDYWRDARDCPELPPLFYPQKPKNRPKSIQK
;
A
#
# COMPACT_ATOMS: atom_id res chain seq x y z
N MET A 1 -8.04 -7.55 -16.00
CA MET A 1 -6.91 -7.49 -15.06
C MET A 1 -7.24 -8.38 -13.86
N GLU A 2 -6.34 -9.26 -13.45
CA GLU A 2 -6.59 -10.20 -12.35
C GLU A 2 -6.42 -9.48 -11.00
N SER A 3 -7.28 -9.80 -10.02
CA SER A 3 -7.17 -9.24 -8.68
C SER A 3 -6.02 -9.89 -7.91
N LYS A 4 -5.28 -9.10 -7.10
CA LYS A 4 -4.09 -9.56 -6.39
C LYS A 4 -4.26 -9.54 -4.87
N ASP A 5 -3.62 -10.50 -4.20
CA ASP A 5 -3.48 -10.52 -2.74
C ASP A 5 -2.64 -9.30 -2.31
N VAL A 6 -3.22 -8.46 -1.47
CA VAL A 6 -2.59 -7.23 -0.96
C VAL A 6 -1.21 -7.48 -0.32
N ASN A 7 -1.01 -8.60 0.37
CA ASN A 7 0.27 -8.91 0.98
C ASN A 7 1.34 -9.25 -0.06
N LYS A 8 0.96 -10.00 -1.11
CA LYS A 8 1.88 -10.35 -2.20
C LYS A 8 2.23 -9.11 -3.01
N PHE A 9 1.23 -8.28 -3.30
CA PHE A 9 1.39 -7.02 -4.01
C PHE A 9 2.39 -6.10 -3.29
N LEU A 10 2.15 -5.79 -2.01
CA LEU A 10 3.02 -4.89 -1.23
C LEU A 10 4.44 -5.45 -1.02
N LYS A 11 4.62 -6.78 -1.03
CA LYS A 11 5.95 -7.41 -0.87
C LYS A 11 6.74 -7.54 -2.16
N LYS A 12 6.09 -7.52 -3.32
CA LYS A 12 6.74 -7.82 -4.60
C LYS A 12 6.44 -6.79 -5.67
N ASP A 13 5.18 -6.71 -6.10
CA ASP A 13 4.78 -5.86 -7.22
C ASP A 13 5.06 -4.37 -6.95
N PHE A 14 4.75 -3.91 -5.73
CA PHE A 14 5.03 -2.55 -5.29
C PHE A 14 6.53 -2.18 -5.45
N TRP A 15 7.43 -3.08 -5.03
CA TRP A 15 8.86 -2.88 -5.15
C TRP A 15 9.36 -2.94 -6.60
N GLY A 16 8.65 -3.65 -7.48
CA GLY A 16 8.88 -3.60 -8.92
C GLY A 16 8.68 -2.19 -9.48
N TYR A 17 7.53 -1.56 -9.19
CA TYR A 17 7.27 -0.18 -9.62
C TYR A 17 8.28 0.82 -9.05
N MET A 18 8.68 0.64 -7.80
CA MET A 18 9.71 1.45 -7.17
C MET A 18 11.06 1.34 -7.89
N TYR A 19 11.49 0.12 -8.21
CA TYR A 19 12.74 -0.14 -8.93
C TYR A 19 12.70 0.42 -10.35
N ASP A 20 11.63 0.15 -11.09
CA ASP A 20 11.45 0.62 -12.47
C ASP A 20 11.34 2.16 -12.55
N GLY A 21 10.79 2.78 -11.51
CA GLY A 21 10.72 4.24 -11.34
C GLY A 21 11.97 4.87 -10.73
N GLY A 22 13.02 4.11 -10.44
CA GLY A 22 14.27 4.61 -9.85
C GLY A 22 14.14 5.12 -8.41
N ILE A 23 13.08 4.73 -7.67
CA ILE A 23 12.90 5.10 -6.27
C ILE A 23 13.64 4.08 -5.40
N HIS A 24 14.66 4.55 -4.68
CA HIS A 24 15.44 3.71 -3.79
C HIS A 24 14.80 3.62 -2.38
N PRO A 25 14.80 2.45 -1.72
CA PRO A 25 14.24 2.28 -0.38
C PRO A 25 14.76 3.28 0.65
N GLY A 26 16.04 3.67 0.58
CA GLY A 26 16.65 4.65 1.49
C GLY A 26 16.11 6.07 1.35
N GLN A 27 15.47 6.41 0.22
CA GLN A 27 14.80 7.70 0.03
C GLN A 27 13.48 7.77 0.80
N LEU A 28 12.84 6.63 1.09
CA LEU A 28 11.55 6.56 1.81
C LEU A 28 11.69 6.79 3.32
N THR A 29 12.90 6.63 3.87
CA THR A 29 13.18 6.70 5.31
C THR A 29 13.67 8.08 5.76
N GLY A 30 13.99 8.99 4.83
CA GLY A 30 14.36 10.37 5.14
C GLY A 30 13.14 11.25 5.39
N THR A 31 13.26 12.22 6.29
CA THR A 31 12.28 13.28 6.61
C THR A 31 11.87 14.17 5.43
N SER A 32 12.28 13.85 4.20
CA SER A 32 12.09 14.64 2.99
C SER A 32 11.56 13.80 1.83
N PHE A 33 10.69 12.83 2.10
CA PHE A 33 9.76 12.37 1.06
C PHE A 33 8.67 13.43 0.92
N ASP A 34 9.05 14.59 0.38
CA ASP A 34 8.12 15.62 -0.04
C ASP A 34 7.26 14.99 -1.13
N LEU A 35 6.08 14.56 -0.71
CA LEU A 35 5.00 14.02 -1.53
C LEU A 35 4.34 15.10 -2.41
N ALA A 36 5.04 16.22 -2.62
CA ALA A 36 4.76 17.13 -3.68
C ALA A 36 5.54 16.64 -4.91
N PRO A 37 4.90 15.96 -5.88
CA PRO A 37 5.42 16.10 -7.24
C PRO A 37 5.54 17.60 -7.48
N ALA A 38 6.64 18.04 -8.07
CA ALA A 38 6.83 19.45 -8.39
C ALA A 38 5.63 19.93 -9.23
N GLY A 39 4.66 20.57 -8.57
CA GLY A 39 3.44 21.11 -9.14
C GLY A 39 2.36 20.10 -9.55
N HIS A 40 1.52 19.61 -8.63
CA HIS A 40 0.17 19.13 -8.99
C HIS A 40 -0.86 19.64 -7.99
N SER A 41 -1.15 20.95 -8.07
CA SER A 41 -2.35 21.54 -7.47
C SER A 41 -3.48 21.46 -8.50
N ASN A 42 -4.57 20.80 -8.13
CA ASN A 42 -5.86 20.80 -8.83
C ASN A 42 -5.84 20.26 -10.26
N THR A 43 -6.34 19.02 -10.41
CA THR A 43 -6.78 18.40 -11.66
C THR A 43 -7.58 19.38 -12.51
N ASN A 44 -6.95 19.85 -13.59
CA ASN A 44 -7.60 20.44 -14.75
C ASN A 44 -7.15 19.65 -15.98
N SER A 45 -7.98 19.66 -17.03
CA SER A 45 -7.96 18.83 -18.24
C SER A 45 -6.62 18.69 -19.00
N THR A 46 -5.60 19.42 -18.60
CA THR A 46 -4.23 19.44 -19.14
C THR A 46 -3.36 18.28 -18.64
N GLU A 47 -3.58 17.77 -17.41
CA GLU A 47 -2.77 16.67 -16.86
C GLU A 47 -3.03 15.32 -17.55
N LYS A 48 -4.24 15.13 -18.10
CA LYS A 48 -4.62 13.91 -18.80
C LYS A 48 -3.79 13.68 -20.07
N ALA A 49 -3.38 14.75 -20.73
CA ALA A 49 -2.52 14.70 -21.92
C ALA A 49 -1.05 14.40 -21.56
N TYR A 50 -0.62 14.63 -20.32
CA TYR A 50 0.76 14.42 -19.88
C TYR A 50 1.04 12.96 -19.53
N VAL A 51 0.07 12.25 -18.96
CA VAL A 51 0.16 10.82 -18.65
C VAL A 51 0.48 9.99 -19.91
N ASP A 52 -0.10 10.36 -21.05
CA ASP A 52 0.14 9.69 -22.34
C ASP A 52 1.56 9.92 -22.92
N THR A 53 2.31 10.89 -22.37
CA THR A 53 3.68 11.23 -22.82
C THR A 53 4.78 10.79 -21.87
N MET A 54 4.44 10.21 -20.72
CA MET A 54 5.42 9.77 -19.72
C MET A 54 6.29 8.63 -20.25
N SER A 55 7.59 8.69 -19.97
CA SER A 55 8.46 7.54 -20.13
C SER A 55 8.01 6.39 -19.21
N LYS A 56 8.44 5.16 -19.52
CA LYS A 56 8.13 3.98 -18.69
C LYS A 56 8.58 4.16 -17.24
N ALA A 57 9.71 4.82 -17.02
CA ALA A 57 10.25 5.08 -15.69
C ALA A 57 9.38 6.10 -14.93
N GLU A 58 9.00 7.22 -15.56
CA GLU A 58 8.12 8.22 -14.95
C GLU A 58 6.75 7.63 -14.62
N ARG A 59 6.19 6.79 -15.51
CA ARG A 59 4.93 6.10 -15.23
C ARG A 59 5.07 5.13 -14.06
N ALA A 60 6.14 4.33 -14.01
CA ALA A 60 6.40 3.41 -12.89
C ALA A 60 6.56 4.16 -11.56
N GLN A 61 7.28 5.28 -11.57
CA GLN A 61 7.41 6.18 -10.42
C GLN A 61 6.03 6.69 -9.97
N TYR A 62 5.18 7.12 -10.91
CA TYR A 62 3.83 7.61 -10.61
C TYR A 62 2.93 6.53 -9.99
N LEU A 63 3.00 5.29 -10.50
CA LEU A 63 2.28 4.14 -9.92
C LEU A 63 2.77 3.84 -8.49
N ALA A 64 4.09 3.84 -8.28
CA ALA A 64 4.68 3.63 -6.96
C ALA A 64 4.29 4.73 -5.95
N LEU A 65 4.34 5.99 -6.37
CA LEU A 65 3.88 7.13 -5.57
C LEU A 65 2.40 7.03 -5.22
N THR A 66 1.56 6.54 -6.13
CA THR A 66 0.14 6.31 -5.88
C THR A 66 -0.09 5.28 -4.78
N VAL A 67 0.68 4.18 -4.79
CA VAL A 67 0.65 3.18 -3.70
C VAL A 67 1.11 3.80 -2.37
N LEU A 68 2.18 4.59 -2.38
CA LEU A 68 2.71 5.24 -1.17
C LEU A 68 1.72 6.24 -0.57
N VAL A 69 1.03 7.02 -1.41
CA VAL A 69 0.00 7.95 -0.96
C VAL A 69 -1.15 7.21 -0.30
N ALA A 70 -1.60 6.09 -0.87
CA ALA A 70 -2.62 5.25 -0.23
C ALA A 70 -2.17 4.69 1.14
N ILE A 71 -0.88 4.37 1.32
CA ILE A 71 -0.34 3.98 2.63
C ILE A 71 -0.36 5.17 3.61
N LYS A 72 0.07 6.36 3.16
CA LYS A 72 0.14 7.57 3.98
C LYS A 72 -1.23 8.11 4.39
N ASP A 73 -2.25 7.86 3.59
CA ASP A 73 -3.66 8.22 3.83
C ASP A 73 -4.38 7.22 4.75
N CYS A 74 -3.74 6.11 5.14
CA CYS A 74 -4.28 5.23 6.17
C CYS A 74 -4.25 5.90 7.54
N THR A 75 -5.19 5.48 8.39
CA THR A 75 -5.32 5.97 9.76
C THR A 75 -4.05 5.74 10.58
N ASP A 76 -3.70 6.70 11.45
CA ASP A 76 -2.52 6.62 12.33
C ASP A 76 -2.77 7.24 13.71
N PHE A 77 -3.89 6.87 14.33
CA PHE A 77 -4.22 7.33 15.69
C PHE A 77 -3.41 6.58 16.76
N GLU A 78 -3.10 7.28 17.86
CA GLU A 78 -2.27 6.74 18.96
C GLU A 78 -2.84 5.46 19.58
N TYR A 79 -4.17 5.35 19.71
CA TYR A 79 -4.85 4.20 20.31
C TYR A 79 -5.50 3.33 19.23
N HIS A 80 -5.03 2.09 19.09
CA HIS A 80 -5.56 1.03 18.22
C HIS A 80 -5.69 1.35 16.71
N GLY A 81 -5.30 2.56 16.28
CA GLY A 81 -5.44 3.05 14.91
C GLY A 81 -4.11 3.31 14.19
N LYS A 82 -3.01 2.69 14.60
CA LYS A 82 -1.66 2.85 14.00
C LYS A 82 -1.50 2.13 12.65
N HIS A 83 -2.53 2.16 11.79
CA HIS A 83 -2.56 1.37 10.57
C HIS A 83 -1.45 1.78 9.59
N ARG A 84 -1.26 3.08 9.35
CA ARG A 84 -0.15 3.61 8.55
C ARG A 84 1.19 3.15 9.13
N THR A 85 1.44 3.37 10.41
CA THR A 85 2.69 2.96 11.05
C THR A 85 2.95 1.46 10.92
N ILE A 86 1.92 0.60 11.05
CA ILE A 86 2.05 -0.86 10.85
C ILE A 86 2.48 -1.17 9.41
N LEU A 87 1.85 -0.53 8.42
CA LEU A 87 2.13 -0.76 7.01
C LEU A 87 3.54 -0.29 6.64
N GLU A 88 3.95 0.90 7.09
CA GLU A 88 5.28 1.45 6.84
C GLU A 88 6.38 0.60 7.47
N ASN A 89 6.25 0.28 8.75
CA ASN A 89 7.23 -0.55 9.44
C ASN A 89 7.38 -1.92 8.77
N TYR A 90 6.27 -2.57 8.40
CA TYR A 90 6.31 -3.93 7.88
C TYR A 90 6.67 -4.02 6.40
N TYR A 91 6.12 -3.16 5.54
CA TYR A 91 6.27 -3.25 4.09
C TYR A 91 7.33 -2.32 3.51
N ILE A 92 7.62 -1.19 4.15
CA ILE A 92 8.58 -0.19 3.67
C ILE A 92 9.93 -0.36 4.38
N GLN A 93 9.92 -0.39 5.71
CA GLN A 93 11.12 -0.61 6.52
C GLN A 93 11.52 -2.09 6.64
N ASN A 94 10.75 -2.99 6.04
CA ASN A 94 10.99 -4.43 6.03
C ASN A 94 11.20 -5.05 7.43
N LEU A 95 10.54 -4.48 8.46
CA LEU A 95 10.55 -5.05 9.80
C LEU A 95 9.68 -6.30 9.85
N ASN A 96 10.07 -7.27 10.67
CA ASN A 96 9.24 -8.45 10.89
C ASN A 96 8.02 -8.12 11.79
N ASN A 97 7.09 -9.08 11.92
CA ASN A 97 5.87 -8.89 12.73
C ASN A 97 6.18 -8.52 14.18
N TYR A 98 7.16 -9.19 14.79
CA TYR A 98 7.56 -8.96 16.18
C TYR A 98 8.17 -7.57 16.38
N GLN A 99 9.11 -7.18 15.52
CA GLN A 99 9.72 -5.84 15.55
C GLN A 99 8.67 -4.74 15.35
N THR A 100 7.77 -4.94 14.40
CA THR A 100 6.67 -3.98 14.14
C THR A 100 5.76 -3.88 15.35
N GLN A 101 5.35 -5.02 15.92
CA GLN A 101 4.51 -5.10 17.11
C GLN A 101 5.12 -4.31 18.28
N VAL A 102 6.41 -4.54 18.57
CA VAL A 102 7.14 -3.83 19.62
C VAL A 102 7.15 -2.32 19.35
N LYS A 103 7.45 -1.89 18.11
CA LYS A 103 7.43 -0.47 17.73
C LYS A 103 6.08 0.20 17.93
N VAL A 104 4.97 -0.50 17.65
CA VAL A 104 3.64 0.09 17.78
C VAL A 104 3.08 0.01 19.20
N GLY A 105 3.73 -0.74 20.09
CA GLY A 105 3.34 -0.88 21.49
C GLY A 105 2.10 -1.74 21.72
N MET A 106 1.84 -2.72 20.85
CA MET A 106 0.65 -3.58 20.90
C MET A 106 0.99 -4.99 21.40
N ASN A 107 0.01 -5.66 22.00
CA ASN A 107 0.11 -7.11 22.23
C ASN A 107 -0.11 -7.91 20.92
N ASP A 108 0.19 -9.21 20.93
CA ASP A 108 0.14 -10.03 19.71
C ASP A 108 -1.28 -10.12 19.09
N SER A 109 -2.31 -10.21 19.92
CA SER A 109 -3.71 -10.30 19.47
C SER A 109 -4.19 -8.98 18.86
N GLU A 110 -3.88 -7.87 19.52
CA GLU A 110 -4.13 -6.51 19.03
C GLU A 110 -3.40 -6.27 17.71
N TYR A 111 -2.12 -6.60 17.64
CA TYR A 111 -1.31 -6.43 16.44
C TYR A 111 -1.87 -7.23 15.25
N LYS A 112 -2.23 -8.50 15.46
CA LYS A 112 -2.83 -9.34 14.40
C LYS A 112 -4.13 -8.73 13.87
N THR A 113 -4.96 -8.20 14.76
CA THR A 113 -6.23 -7.57 14.41
C THR A 113 -6.00 -6.22 13.69
N ALA A 114 -5.15 -5.37 14.25
CA ALA A 114 -4.79 -4.07 13.70
C ALA A 114 -4.13 -4.20 12.33
N LYS A 115 -3.22 -5.16 12.13
CA LYS A 115 -2.59 -5.41 10.83
C LYS A 115 -3.61 -5.84 9.76
N LYS A 116 -4.55 -6.70 10.12
CA LYS A 116 -5.63 -7.11 9.21
C LYS A 116 -6.51 -5.91 8.84
N ASN A 117 -6.85 -5.07 9.81
CA ASN A 117 -7.66 -3.88 9.57
C ASN A 117 -6.90 -2.84 8.74
N ALA A 118 -5.61 -2.64 9.00
CA ALA A 118 -4.72 -1.77 8.23
C ALA A 118 -4.68 -2.18 6.76
N LEU A 119 -4.56 -3.49 6.47
CA LEU A 119 -4.56 -3.98 5.09
C LEU A 119 -5.92 -3.78 4.40
N LYS A 120 -7.03 -3.90 5.14
CA LYS A 120 -8.37 -3.64 4.58
C LYS A 120 -8.58 -2.15 4.29
N GLU A 121 -8.22 -1.29 5.24
CA GLU A 121 -8.27 0.16 5.03
C GLU A 121 -7.39 0.57 3.85
N PHE A 122 -6.17 0.04 3.78
CA PHE A 122 -5.28 0.28 2.66
C PHE A 122 -5.92 -0.08 1.32
N ILE A 123 -6.60 -1.22 1.19
CA ILE A 123 -7.30 -1.58 -0.05
C ILE A 123 -8.32 -0.49 -0.42
N SER A 124 -9.12 -0.03 0.54
CA SER A 124 -10.10 1.05 0.30
C SER A 124 -9.44 2.37 -0.11
N ARG A 125 -8.35 2.78 0.56
CA ARG A 125 -7.60 3.99 0.17
C ARG A 125 -6.94 3.84 -1.18
N TYR A 126 -6.38 2.67 -1.45
CA TYR A 126 -5.75 2.33 -2.72
C TYR A 126 -6.73 2.39 -3.87
N ASP A 127 -7.93 1.82 -3.74
CA ASP A 127 -8.94 1.88 -4.80
C ASP A 127 -9.35 3.34 -5.08
N TYR A 128 -9.54 4.15 -4.04
CA TYR A 128 -9.81 5.58 -4.20
C TYR A 128 -8.68 6.29 -4.96
N TRP A 129 -7.42 6.12 -4.54
CA TRP A 129 -6.28 6.81 -5.16
C TRP A 129 -5.94 6.28 -6.54
N ARG A 130 -6.17 4.99 -6.80
CA ARG A 130 -6.04 4.38 -8.14
C ARG A 130 -6.98 5.07 -9.12
N ASP A 131 -8.24 5.24 -8.72
CA ASP A 131 -9.26 5.83 -9.57
C ASP A 131 -9.07 7.36 -9.69
N ALA A 132 -8.73 8.03 -8.58
CA ALA A 132 -8.50 9.48 -8.55
C ALA A 132 -7.27 9.92 -9.37
N ARG A 133 -6.26 9.05 -9.50
CA ARG A 133 -5.01 9.32 -10.25
C ARG A 133 -4.97 8.67 -11.63
N ASP A 134 -6.07 8.06 -12.07
CA ASP A 134 -6.18 7.37 -13.36
C ASP A 134 -5.03 6.36 -13.58
N CYS A 135 -4.91 5.41 -12.65
CA CYS A 135 -3.90 4.35 -12.66
C CYS A 135 -4.53 2.98 -12.93
N PRO A 136 -5.15 2.72 -14.10
CA PRO A 136 -5.79 1.44 -14.39
C PRO A 136 -4.80 0.27 -14.47
N GLU A 137 -3.49 0.53 -14.60
CA GLU A 137 -2.43 -0.50 -14.60
C GLU A 137 -2.23 -1.14 -13.23
N LEU A 138 -2.63 -0.44 -12.17
CA LEU A 138 -2.59 -0.92 -10.80
C LEU A 138 -3.72 -1.95 -10.59
N PRO A 139 -3.41 -3.21 -10.24
CA PRO A 139 -4.41 -4.27 -10.15
C PRO A 139 -5.36 -4.04 -8.98
N PRO A 140 -6.64 -4.45 -9.08
CA PRO A 140 -7.53 -4.44 -7.93
C PRO A 140 -7.02 -5.40 -6.85
N LEU A 141 -7.04 -4.97 -5.58
CA LEU A 141 -6.47 -5.72 -4.47
C LEU A 141 -7.55 -6.37 -3.61
N PHE A 142 -7.24 -7.53 -3.04
CA PHE A 142 -8.10 -8.18 -2.06
C PHE A 142 -7.30 -8.67 -0.85
N TYR A 143 -7.99 -8.75 0.29
CA TYR A 143 -7.44 -9.37 1.49
C TYR A 143 -7.76 -10.89 1.47
N PRO A 144 -6.76 -11.79 1.54
CA PRO A 144 -7.01 -13.22 1.51
C PRO A 144 -7.81 -13.65 2.75
N GLN A 145 -8.97 -14.25 2.53
CA GLN A 145 -9.70 -14.90 3.60
C GLN A 145 -9.05 -16.26 3.86
N LYS A 146 -8.74 -16.59 5.13
CA LYS A 146 -8.33 -17.97 5.46
C LYS A 146 -9.45 -18.91 5.01
N PRO A 147 -9.15 -20.01 4.29
CA PRO A 147 -10.16 -20.98 3.96
C PRO A 147 -10.79 -21.48 5.27
N LYS A 148 -12.12 -21.36 5.39
CA LYS A 148 -12.85 -22.05 6.46
C LYS A 148 -12.62 -23.54 6.24
N ASN A 149 -11.87 -24.19 7.12
CA ASN A 149 -11.88 -25.64 7.20
C ASN A 149 -13.33 -26.07 7.39
N ARG A 150 -13.98 -26.57 6.32
CA ARG A 150 -15.27 -27.24 6.48
C ARG A 150 -15.00 -28.46 7.36
N PRO A 151 -15.75 -28.69 8.46
CA PRO A 151 -15.62 -29.93 9.18
C PRO A 151 -15.88 -31.08 8.20
N LYS A 152 -14.97 -32.06 8.16
CA LYS A 152 -15.15 -33.29 7.38
C LYS A 152 -16.47 -33.90 7.86
N SER A 153 -17.46 -33.96 6.96
CA SER A 153 -18.69 -34.70 7.20
C SER A 153 -18.31 -36.14 7.52
N ILE A 154 -18.61 -36.56 8.75
CA ILE A 154 -18.52 -37.94 9.22
C ILE A 154 -19.47 -38.74 8.35
N GLN A 155 -18.93 -39.57 7.45
CA GLN A 155 -19.72 -40.59 6.76
C GLN A 155 -20.06 -41.65 7.82
N LYS A 156 -21.36 -41.83 8.06
CA LYS A 156 -21.92 -42.95 8.82
C LYS A 156 -21.93 -44.21 7.96
#